data_AF-A0A845I2K4-F1
#
_entry.id   AF-A0A845I2K4-F1
#
_cell.length_a   1.000
_cell.length_b   1.000
_cell.length_c   1.000
_cell.angle_alpha   90.00
_cell.angle_beta   90.00
_cell.angle_gamma   90.00
#
_symmetry.space_group_name_H-M   'P 1'
#
loop_
_entity.id
_entity.type
_entity.pdbx_description
1 polymer ?
#
loop_
_entity_poly.entity_id
_entity_poly.type
_entity_poly.pdbx_seq_one_letter_code
_entity_poly.pdbx_strand_id
1 'polypeptide(L)'
;MQCAGKTQIVARLMVDELAFHGIRNAADVATCLIGYGQTNFPRRTDWSFTRFYLQQAVDAGYRLVDDAQVLWEAFAAIHNKAGLAGALEIPMESFTRAVEIVLKESELQDAAHYRPSAQLWIQAVRSSGYVQARVATTCSLSELSSAA
;
A
#
# COMPACT_ATOMS: atom_id res chain seq x y z
N MET A 1 -31.02 -17.26 31.07
CA MET A 1 -31.59 -16.18 30.25
C MET A 1 -31.03 -14.83 30.73
N GLN A 2 -29.79 -14.49 30.38
CA GLN A 2 -29.18 -13.19 30.71
C GLN A 2 -28.15 -12.83 29.61
N CYS A 3 -28.62 -12.36 28.46
CA CYS A 3 -27.79 -11.72 27.41
C CYS A 3 -28.05 -10.21 27.29
N ALA A 4 -28.94 -9.64 28.12
CA ALA A 4 -29.46 -8.28 27.91
C ALA A 4 -28.50 -7.14 28.32
N GLY A 5 -27.47 -7.40 29.14
CA GLY A 5 -26.63 -6.34 29.71
C GLY A 5 -25.39 -5.94 28.89
N LYS A 6 -24.86 -6.84 28.03
CA LYS A 6 -23.59 -6.61 27.32
C LYS A 6 -23.74 -5.78 26.03
N THR A 7 -24.91 -5.82 25.39
CA THR A 7 -25.14 -5.15 24.10
C THR A 7 -25.38 -3.64 24.23
N GLN A 8 -25.79 -3.16 25.41
CA GLN A 8 -26.10 -1.73 25.62
C GLN A 8 -24.86 -0.82 25.66
N ILE A 9 -23.69 -1.35 26.03
CA ILE A 9 -22.44 -0.59 26.03
C ILE A 9 -21.89 -0.47 24.60
N VAL A 10 -21.95 -1.55 23.81
CA VAL A 10 -21.51 -1.56 22.40
C VAL A 10 -22.33 -0.57 21.58
N ALA A 11 -23.66 -0.59 21.70
CA ALA A 11 -24.54 0.34 20.98
C ALA A 11 -24.35 1.82 21.35
N ARG A 12 -23.73 2.14 22.49
CA ARG A 12 -23.43 3.51 22.91
C ARG A 12 -22.03 3.98 22.51
N LEU A 13 -21.11 3.07 22.19
CA LEU A 13 -19.70 3.36 21.89
C LEU A 13 -19.31 3.07 20.43
N MET A 14 -19.95 2.09 19.80
CA MET A 14 -19.78 1.70 18.40
C MET A 14 -21.14 1.83 17.72
N VAL A 15 -21.53 3.09 17.46
CA VAL A 15 -22.80 3.43 16.81
C VAL A 15 -22.76 3.07 15.33
N ASP A 16 -21.61 3.28 14.68
CA ASP A 16 -21.37 2.98 13.28
C ASP A 16 -20.12 2.12 13.11
N GLU A 17 -20.25 1.01 12.39
CA GLU A 17 -19.12 0.21 11.94
C GLU A 17 -18.70 0.69 10.54
N LEU A 18 -17.53 1.31 10.45
CA LEU A 18 -16.92 1.67 9.17
C LEU A 18 -15.98 0.54 8.75
N ALA A 19 -16.29 -0.10 7.62
CA ALA A 19 -15.41 -1.11 7.04
C ALA A 19 -14.10 -0.46 6.58
N PHE A 20 -13.00 -0.78 7.27
CA PHE A 20 -11.67 -0.40 6.82
C PHE A 20 -11.33 -1.18 5.55
N HIS A 21 -10.91 -0.47 4.52
CA HIS A 21 -10.51 -1.05 3.25
C HIS A 21 -9.09 -0.62 2.89
N GLY A 22 -8.40 -1.50 2.17
CA GLY A 22 -7.16 -1.18 1.49
C GLY A 22 -7.39 -0.27 0.27
N ILE A 23 -6.33 -0.07 -0.50
CA ILE A 23 -6.32 0.75 -1.71
C ILE A 23 -7.04 0.00 -2.84
N ARG A 24 -8.01 0.64 -3.50
CA ARG A 24 -8.92 0.01 -4.48
C ARG A 24 -8.80 0.53 -5.90
N ASN A 25 -8.06 1.61 -6.12
CA ASN A 25 -7.84 2.18 -7.43
C ASN A 25 -6.53 2.98 -7.50
N ALA A 26 -6.14 3.41 -8.70
CA ALA A 26 -4.92 4.18 -8.93
C ALA A 26 -4.96 5.59 -8.29
N ALA A 27 -6.14 6.19 -8.10
CA ALA A 27 -6.26 7.49 -7.41
C ALA A 27 -6.00 7.35 -5.90
N ASP A 28 -6.41 6.24 -5.29
CA ASP A 28 -6.05 5.90 -3.91
C ASP A 28 -4.53 5.72 -3.78
N VAL A 29 -3.90 5.03 -4.74
CA VAL A 29 -2.43 4.90 -4.80
C VAL A 29 -1.78 6.29 -4.86
N ALA A 30 -2.22 7.15 -5.78
CA ALA A 30 -1.69 8.50 -5.91
C ALA A 30 -1.83 9.29 -4.61
N THR A 31 -2.99 9.21 -3.96
CA THR A 31 -3.26 9.85 -2.67
C THR A 31 -2.26 9.39 -1.61
N CYS A 32 -1.98 8.09 -1.51
CA CYS A 32 -0.97 7.58 -0.59
C CYS A 32 0.46 8.02 -0.96
N LEU A 33 0.82 8.03 -2.24
CA LEU A 33 2.16 8.43 -2.70
C LEU A 33 2.46 9.92 -2.49
N ILE A 34 1.45 10.79 -2.56
CA ILE A 34 1.60 12.22 -2.24
C ILE A 34 2.19 12.41 -0.83
N GLY A 35 1.80 11.57 0.13
CA GLY A 35 2.31 11.63 1.50
C GLY A 35 3.84 11.51 1.58
N TYR A 36 4.47 10.71 0.71
CA TYR A 36 5.93 10.54 0.70
C TYR A 36 6.67 11.79 0.22
N GLY A 37 6.04 12.58 -0.65
CA GLY A 37 6.57 13.85 -1.12
C GLY A 37 6.38 15.02 -0.15
N GLN A 38 5.44 14.91 0.78
CA GLN A 38 5.08 15.97 1.74
C GLN A 38 5.61 15.75 3.15
N THR A 39 5.95 14.51 3.51
CA THR A 39 6.41 14.17 4.85
C THR A 39 7.90 14.42 5.00
N ASN A 40 8.28 15.19 6.02
CA ASN A 40 9.68 15.49 6.29
C ASN A 40 10.40 14.30 6.93
N PHE A 41 11.52 13.90 6.34
CA PHE A 41 12.39 12.85 6.81
C PHE A 41 13.86 13.13 6.43
N PRO A 42 14.82 13.03 7.38
CA PRO A 42 14.67 12.79 8.82
C PRO A 42 13.91 13.91 9.55
N ARG A 43 13.53 13.68 10.82
CA ARG A 43 12.82 14.72 11.59
C ARG A 43 13.65 15.99 11.68
N ARG A 44 12.98 17.15 11.56
CA ARG A 44 13.58 18.51 11.60
C ARG A 44 14.48 18.86 10.41
N THR A 45 14.34 18.15 9.30
CA THR A 45 14.88 18.59 8.01
C THR A 45 13.73 19.07 7.11
N ASP A 46 14.10 19.77 6.02
CA ASP A 46 13.19 20.16 4.94
C ASP A 46 13.19 19.13 3.79
N TRP A 47 13.66 17.92 4.06
CA TRP A 47 13.75 16.86 3.05
C TRP A 47 12.49 16.03 3.10
N SER A 48 11.86 15.82 1.95
CA SER A 48 10.78 14.84 1.85
C SER A 48 11.32 13.41 1.90
N PHE A 49 10.48 12.47 2.30
CA PHE A 49 10.87 11.06 2.34
C PHE A 49 11.37 10.56 0.98
N THR A 50 10.73 10.94 -0.13
CA THR A 50 11.21 10.59 -1.48
C THR A 50 12.57 11.23 -1.79
N ARG A 51 12.76 12.51 -1.42
CA ARG A 51 14.02 13.23 -1.69
C ARG A 51 15.20 12.63 -0.93
N PHE A 52 14.97 12.07 0.26
CA PHE A 52 16.01 11.40 1.03
C PHE A 52 16.67 10.25 0.27
N TYR A 53 15.89 9.50 -0.53
CA TYR A 53 16.41 8.38 -1.33
C TYR A 53 16.84 8.79 -2.74
N LEU A 54 16.13 9.74 -3.36
CA LEU A 54 16.29 10.10 -4.77
C LEU A 54 16.50 11.60 -4.92
N GLN A 55 17.57 12.11 -4.31
CA GLN A 55 17.81 13.54 -4.24
C GLN A 55 17.95 14.15 -5.64
N GLN A 56 18.81 13.58 -6.50
CA GLN A 56 19.06 14.15 -7.83
C GLN A 56 17.83 14.06 -8.71
N ALA A 57 17.11 12.94 -8.69
CA ALA A 57 15.89 12.79 -9.48
C ALA A 57 14.81 13.78 -9.04
N VAL A 58 14.58 13.93 -7.73
CA VAL A 58 13.57 14.85 -7.18
C VAL A 58 13.95 16.31 -7.45
N ASP A 59 15.22 16.67 -7.28
CA ASP A 59 15.71 18.02 -7.59
C ASP A 59 15.59 18.34 -9.10
N ALA A 60 15.62 17.32 -9.97
CA ALA A 60 15.33 17.41 -11.40
C ALA A 60 13.83 17.34 -11.76
N GLY A 61 12.94 17.24 -10.77
CA GLY A 61 11.48 17.31 -10.94
C GLY A 61 10.74 15.97 -10.90
N TYR A 62 11.40 14.86 -10.57
CA TYR A 62 10.71 13.59 -10.34
C TYR A 62 9.76 13.67 -9.15
N ARG A 63 8.55 13.13 -9.31
CA ARG A 63 7.56 12.99 -8.24
C ARG A 63 7.10 11.55 -8.17
N LEU A 64 7.17 10.94 -6.99
CA LEU A 64 6.76 9.55 -6.79
C LEU A 64 5.29 9.29 -7.17
N VAL A 65 4.42 10.31 -7.03
CA VAL A 65 3.01 10.22 -7.44
C VAL A 65 2.83 9.94 -8.94
N ASP A 66 3.80 10.30 -9.78
CA ASP A 66 3.74 10.05 -11.22
C ASP A 66 3.78 8.55 -11.55
N ASP A 67 4.30 7.73 -10.62
CA ASP A 67 4.37 6.27 -10.74
C ASP A 67 3.12 5.56 -10.21
N ALA A 68 2.10 6.30 -9.74
CA ALA A 68 0.91 5.72 -9.13
C ALA A 68 0.19 4.70 -10.02
N GLN A 69 0.04 5.02 -11.30
CA GLN A 69 -0.59 4.13 -12.27
C GLN A 69 0.26 2.87 -12.49
N VAL A 70 1.58 3.01 -12.60
CA VAL A 70 2.51 1.89 -12.80
C VAL A 70 2.48 0.93 -11.62
N LEU A 71 2.44 1.48 -10.39
CA LEU A 71 2.32 0.68 -9.17
C LEU A 71 0.98 -0.06 -9.10
N TRP A 72 -0.13 0.62 -9.40
CA TRP A 72 -1.44 -0.02 -9.46
C TRP A 72 -1.47 -1.18 -10.46
N GLU A 73 -0.94 -0.96 -11.66
CA GLU A 73 -0.85 -1.99 -12.71
C GLU A 73 0.06 -3.15 -12.29
N ALA A 74 1.15 -2.91 -11.56
CA ALA A 74 2.01 -3.96 -11.03
C ALA A 74 1.26 -4.86 -10.04
N PHE A 75 0.48 -4.28 -9.13
CA PHE A 75 -0.40 -5.04 -8.23
C PHE A 75 -1.49 -5.81 -9.00
N ALA A 76 -2.15 -5.18 -9.98
CA ALA A 76 -3.15 -5.84 -10.81
C ALA A 76 -2.58 -7.01 -11.61
N ALA A 77 -1.40 -6.85 -12.20
CA ALA A 77 -0.72 -7.91 -12.94
C ALA A 77 -0.40 -9.11 -12.03
N ILE A 78 0.08 -8.87 -10.81
CA ILE A 78 0.40 -9.93 -9.85
C ILE A 78 -0.87 -10.58 -9.30
N HIS A 79 -1.90 -9.80 -9.00
CA HIS A 79 -3.20 -10.31 -8.56
C HIS A 79 -3.81 -11.27 -9.58
N ASN A 80 -3.86 -10.84 -10.85
CA ASN A 80 -4.41 -11.63 -11.94
C ASN A 80 -3.56 -12.88 -12.20
N LYS A 81 -2.22 -12.75 -12.18
CA LYS A 81 -1.31 -13.87 -12.38
C LYS A 81 -1.41 -14.93 -11.28
N ALA A 82 -1.66 -14.51 -10.05
CA ALA A 82 -1.84 -15.42 -8.91
C ALA A 82 -3.24 -16.04 -8.84
N GLY A 83 -4.18 -15.61 -9.70
CA GLY A 83 -5.55 -16.12 -9.71
C GLY A 83 -6.32 -15.82 -8.43
N LEU A 84 -6.00 -14.69 -7.76
CA LEU A 84 -6.64 -14.33 -6.50
C LEU A 84 -8.11 -13.97 -6.73
N ALA A 85 -8.96 -14.38 -5.80
CA ALA A 85 -10.39 -14.09 -5.87
C ALA A 85 -10.72 -12.66 -5.42
N GLY A 86 -11.82 -12.13 -5.95
CA GLY A 86 -12.38 -10.83 -5.60
C GLY A 86 -11.75 -9.66 -6.34
N ALA A 87 -12.22 -8.45 -6.04
CA ALA A 87 -11.62 -7.24 -6.57
C ALA A 87 -10.22 -7.02 -5.98
N LEU A 88 -9.36 -6.34 -6.75
CA LEU A 88 -8.06 -5.88 -6.28
C LEU A 88 -8.27 -4.87 -5.15
N GLU A 89 -7.86 -5.27 -3.95
CA GLU A 89 -7.72 -4.39 -2.79
C GLU A 89 -6.33 -4.64 -2.20
N ILE A 90 -5.52 -3.58 -2.13
CA ILE A 90 -4.12 -3.65 -1.69
C ILE A 90 -4.06 -3.29 -0.20
N PRO A 91 -3.61 -4.21 0.67
CA PRO A 91 -3.37 -3.89 2.08
C PRO A 91 -2.30 -2.81 2.21
N MET A 92 -2.50 -1.88 3.14
CA MET A 92 -1.57 -0.75 3.36
C MET A 92 -0.14 -1.20 3.68
N GLU A 93 0.03 -2.33 4.37
CA GLU A 93 1.36 -2.88 4.66
C GLU A 93 2.09 -3.33 3.39
N SER A 94 1.43 -4.11 2.52
CA SER A 94 2.01 -4.54 1.24
C SER A 94 2.30 -3.35 0.33
N PHE A 95 1.42 -2.36 0.31
CA PHE A 95 1.65 -1.11 -0.41
C PHE A 95 2.92 -0.40 0.06
N THR A 96 3.01 -0.14 1.36
CA THR A 96 4.13 0.59 1.98
C THR A 96 5.44 -0.16 1.76
N ARG A 97 5.43 -1.49 1.92
CA ARG A 97 6.59 -2.34 1.70
C ARG A 97 7.07 -2.32 0.25
N ALA A 98 6.17 -2.32 -0.73
CA ALA A 98 6.53 -2.21 -2.13
C ALA A 98 7.22 -0.86 -2.43
N VAL A 99 6.66 0.25 -1.93
CA VAL A 99 7.24 1.60 -2.10
C VAL A 99 8.63 1.67 -1.46
N GLU A 100 8.79 1.16 -0.24
CA GLU A 100 10.09 1.15 0.44
C GLU A 100 11.15 0.34 -0.33
N ILE A 101 10.78 -0.83 -0.87
CA ILE A 101 11.71 -1.65 -1.65
C ILE A 101 12.18 -0.88 -2.88
N VAL A 102 11.26 -0.25 -3.62
CA VAL A 102 11.62 0.57 -4.78
C VAL A 102 12.56 1.71 -4.37
N LEU A 103 12.21 2.50 -3.35
CA LEU A 103 13.05 3.63 -2.94
C LEU A 103 14.46 3.19 -2.51
N LYS A 104 14.59 2.08 -1.77
CA LYS A 104 15.88 1.52 -1.33
C LYS A 104 16.69 0.96 -2.50
N GLU A 105 16.07 0.28 -3.45
CA GLU A 105 16.77 -0.23 -4.64
C GLU A 105 17.17 0.90 -5.60
N SER A 106 16.33 1.94 -5.70
CA SER A 106 16.55 3.11 -6.54
C SER A 106 17.64 4.04 -6.02
N GLU A 107 17.90 4.08 -4.71
CA GLU A 107 18.96 4.89 -4.09
C GLU A 107 20.34 4.65 -4.72
N LEU A 108 20.63 3.40 -5.12
CA LEU A 108 21.89 3.03 -5.76
C LEU A 108 22.03 3.55 -7.21
N GLN A 109 20.95 4.06 -7.79
CA GLN A 109 20.84 4.46 -9.19
C GLN A 109 20.43 5.93 -9.35
N ASP A 110 20.41 6.70 -8.25
CA ASP A 110 19.95 8.09 -8.26
C ASP A 110 20.74 8.96 -9.24
N ALA A 111 19.99 9.60 -10.14
CA ALA A 111 20.48 10.50 -11.17
C ALA A 111 19.35 11.44 -11.59
N ALA A 112 19.68 12.58 -12.21
CA ALA A 112 18.69 13.61 -12.57
C ALA A 112 17.54 13.11 -13.47
N HIS A 113 17.75 12.07 -14.28
CA HIS A 113 16.71 11.49 -15.14
C HIS A 113 16.26 10.10 -14.68
N TYR A 114 16.61 9.73 -13.45
CA TYR A 114 16.23 8.44 -12.91
C TYR A 114 14.72 8.38 -12.67
N ARG A 115 14.12 7.26 -13.09
CA ARG A 115 12.77 6.85 -12.71
C ARG A 115 12.75 5.34 -12.49
N PRO A 116 12.07 4.84 -11.45
CA PRO A 116 11.88 3.42 -11.26
C PRO A 116 11.24 2.78 -12.50
N SER A 117 11.78 1.65 -12.95
CA SER A 117 11.20 0.94 -14.09
C SER A 117 9.94 0.17 -13.66
N ALA A 118 9.05 -0.10 -14.61
CA ALA A 118 7.89 -0.97 -14.36
C ALA A 118 8.30 -2.37 -13.86
N GLN A 119 9.45 -2.88 -14.31
CA GLN A 119 9.98 -4.17 -13.84
C GLN A 119 10.39 -4.13 -12.36
N LEU A 120 11.00 -3.02 -11.93
CA LEU A 120 11.35 -2.80 -10.52
C LEU A 120 10.09 -2.75 -9.65
N TRP A 121 9.04 -2.05 -10.08
CA TRP A 121 7.75 -2.04 -9.39
C TRP A 121 7.13 -3.44 -9.29
N ILE A 122 7.14 -4.22 -10.38
CA ILE A 122 6.65 -5.61 -10.37
C ILE A 122 7.46 -6.47 -9.38
N GLN A 123 8.78 -6.35 -9.36
CA GLN A 123 9.64 -7.06 -8.41
C GLN A 123 9.31 -6.66 -6.96
N ALA A 124 9.20 -5.37 -6.68
CA ALA A 124 8.89 -4.85 -5.36
C ALA A 124 7.54 -5.34 -4.85
N VAL A 125 6.51 -5.36 -5.71
CA VAL A 125 5.19 -5.89 -5.33
C VAL A 125 5.26 -7.40 -5.03
N ARG A 126 6.04 -8.19 -5.78
CA ARG A 126 6.25 -9.62 -5.46
C ARG A 126 6.90 -9.80 -4.09
N SER A 127 7.88 -8.96 -3.78
CA SER A 127 8.62 -8.98 -2.51
C SER A 127 7.86 -8.32 -1.34
N SER A 128 6.73 -7.66 -1.61
CA SER A 128 5.94 -6.93 -0.60
C SER A 128 5.10 -7.82 0.33
N GLY A 129 4.99 -9.11 0.05
CA GLY A 129 4.13 -10.04 0.79
C GLY A 129 2.65 -9.99 0.39
N TYR A 130 2.31 -9.25 -0.69
CA TYR A 130 0.93 -9.04 -1.13
C TYR A 130 0.14 -10.34 -1.34
N VAL A 131 0.71 -11.31 -2.05
CA VAL A 131 0.03 -12.58 -2.36
C VAL A 131 -0.23 -13.36 -1.07
N GLN A 132 0.75 -13.43 -0.17
CA GLN A 132 0.65 -14.11 1.11
C GLN A 132 -0.45 -13.48 1.99
N ALA A 133 -0.50 -12.14 2.04
CA ALA A 133 -1.54 -11.42 2.77
C ALA A 133 -2.94 -11.75 2.23
N ARG A 134 -3.13 -11.77 0.90
CA ARG A 134 -4.42 -12.09 0.27
C ARG A 134 -4.86 -13.53 0.51
N VAL A 135 -3.94 -14.48 0.43
CA VAL A 135 -4.23 -15.90 0.72
C VAL A 135 -4.64 -16.05 2.19
N ALA A 136 -3.93 -15.41 3.12
CA ALA A 136 -4.25 -15.46 4.55
C ALA A 136 -5.64 -14.89 4.84
N THR A 137 -5.98 -13.71 4.30
CA THR A 137 -7.32 -13.11 4.49
C THR A 137 -8.44 -14.00 3.94
N THR A 138 -8.23 -14.64 2.79
CA THR A 138 -9.21 -15.56 2.21
C THR A 138 -9.40 -16.80 3.08
N CYS A 139 -8.32 -17.36 3.63
CA CYS A 139 -8.34 -18.48 4.56
C CYS A 139 -9.17 -18.13 5.82
N SER A 140 -8.86 -17.00 6.47
CA SER A 140 -9.57 -16.56 7.67
C SER A 140 -11.07 -16.31 7.44
N LEU A 141 -11.45 -15.77 6.28
CA LEU A 141 -12.87 -15.59 5.92
C LEU A 141 -13.60 -16.93 5.74
N SER A 142 -12.93 -17.93 5.15
CA SER A 142 -13.51 -19.27 4.99
C SER A 142 -13.74 -19.98 6.34
N GLU A 143 -12.81 -19.83 7.28
CA GLU A 143 -12.92 -20.40 8.63
C GLU A 143 -14.07 -19.76 9.42
N LEU A 144 -14.22 -18.43 9.35
CA LEU A 144 -15.31 -17.71 10.01
C LEU A 144 -16.69 -18.09 9.45
N SER A 145 -16.79 -18.31 8.13
CA SER A 145 -18.04 -18.77 7.50
C SER A 145 -18.38 -20.22 7.85
N SER A 146 -17.42 -21.06 8.24
CA SER A 146 -17.64 -22.46 8.63
C SER A 146 -18.04 -22.63 10.11
N ALA A 147 -17.78 -21.60 10.93
CA ALA A 147 -18.04 -21.61 12.36
C ALA A 147 -19.37 -20.92 12.75
N ALA A 148 -20.10 -20.36 11.78
CA ALA A 148 -21.41 -19.74 11.93
C ALA A 148 -22.53 -20.68 11.47
#